data_AF-A0AA43EI64-F1
#
_entry.id   AF-A0AA43EI64-F1
#
_cell.length_a   1.000
_cell.length_b   1.000
_cell.length_c   1.000
_cell.angle_alpha   90.00
_cell.angle_beta   90.00
_cell.angle_gamma   90.00
#
_symmetry.space_group_name_H-M   'P 1'
#
loop_
_entity.id
_entity.type
_entity.pdbx_description
1 polymer ?
#
loop_
_entity_poly.entity_id
_entity_poly.type
_entity_poly.pdbx_seq_one_letter_code
_entity_poly.pdbx_strand_id
1 'polypeptide(L)'
;MQDIPLGHRLHEALQEGMRRTFTTVITEGDTTLTPDHIIQVDKIDSIFDLNKDALYDRPPASLQLTTVARVYDRAGTLLRQSDITVARRERLRLEQLGKNCDYHIDPFIRDTAIDLATRVVLIARVAAGSQEQLHSVEPHLAPVSNLPRPSALETTEQPRPSDSPASALRFKSLLLDENSDLIFEGGEHVRIRVDIVNTGTSPIEDAWASLSGTSTLIEQFPTTTLRVPPLEAGETKSLEFVATLPLLAEPQQAKIQVAVEERGGVAARPQTLSFTIALTGSTNDDIDYVPAQTSGIRQPETSIISIGLSSYRDQQIRSRKYASRDAATVAKYFETFGGVPASNIHLLTDRKATHSQIEKAFLEWLPTRPMKDGIVIVYFSGQALVSPTGEIMLVPYDGAKAATTLYRLKSLESVFAKLNPRQAIFVFEGTISSIQDNPKTSVTPQWELYGDETIRLIAVEGLGKGFDDETHRHGLFTYYLLRGLRGEADTNHDGTVTLGEIGGFVRQKVAWASKSKFSSVQRPLIIPLLKPDDKAADVVLTTLPSLAATEAP
;
A
#
# COMPACT_ATOMS: atom_id res chain seq x y z
N MET A 1 7.40 37.38 -8.41
CA MET A 1 7.34 36.64 -7.14
C MET A 1 5.96 36.02 -7.11
N GLN A 2 5.86 34.69 -7.14
CA GLN A 2 4.59 33.97 -7.14
C GLN A 2 4.28 33.65 -5.69
N ASP A 3 3.16 34.15 -5.17
CA ASP A 3 2.74 33.86 -3.80
C ASP A 3 2.12 32.45 -3.76
N ILE A 4 2.66 31.59 -2.90
CA ILE A 4 2.19 30.21 -2.73
C ILE A 4 1.23 30.17 -1.53
N PRO A 5 -0.09 29.94 -1.73
CA PRO A 5 -1.07 30.01 -0.66
C PRO A 5 -1.02 28.77 0.25
N LEU A 6 -0.10 28.78 1.21
CA LEU A 6 0.06 27.69 2.19
C LEU A 6 -1.05 27.67 3.26
N GLY A 7 -1.50 28.85 3.69
CA GLY A 7 -2.35 28.99 4.88
C GLY A 7 -3.68 28.25 4.80
N HIS A 8 -4.38 28.34 3.66
CA HIS A 8 -5.68 27.68 3.47
C HIS A 8 -5.54 26.15 3.52
N ARG A 9 -4.55 25.60 2.80
CA ARG A 9 -4.29 24.15 2.77
C ARG A 9 -3.94 23.60 4.15
N LEU A 10 -3.14 24.36 4.92
CA LEU A 10 -2.78 24.00 6.28
C LEU A 10 -4.01 23.99 7.20
N HIS A 11 -4.85 25.01 7.08
CA HIS A 11 -6.08 25.12 7.85
C HIS A 11 -7.05 23.98 7.55
N GLU A 12 -7.29 23.67 6.27
CA GLU A 12 -8.13 22.55 5.84
C GLU A 12 -7.61 21.20 6.36
N ALA A 13 -6.30 20.95 6.24
CA ALA A 13 -5.68 19.72 6.70
C ALA A 13 -5.81 19.55 8.22
N LEU A 14 -5.60 20.63 8.98
CA LEU A 14 -5.79 20.65 10.43
C LEU A 14 -7.25 20.38 10.81
N GLN A 15 -8.21 21.08 10.20
CA GLN A 15 -9.64 20.85 10.47
C GLN A 15 -10.07 19.40 10.18
N GLU A 16 -9.69 18.87 9.02
CA GLU A 16 -10.04 17.51 8.62
C GLU A 16 -9.39 16.47 9.55
N GLY A 17 -8.11 16.67 9.91
CA GLY A 17 -7.41 15.82 10.87
C GLY A 17 -8.08 15.82 12.26
N MET A 18 -8.53 16.99 12.72
CA MET A 18 -9.24 17.11 13.99
C MET A 18 -10.62 16.43 13.93
N ARG A 19 -11.39 16.61 12.84
CA ARG A 19 -12.73 15.99 12.69
C ARG A 19 -12.69 14.46 12.64
N ARG A 20 -11.56 13.88 12.21
CA ARG A 20 -11.35 12.43 12.26
C ARG A 20 -11.05 11.89 13.65
N THR A 21 -10.64 12.75 14.57
CA THR A 21 -10.11 12.37 15.88
C THR A 21 -11.04 12.75 17.03
N PHE A 22 -11.75 13.88 16.90
CA PHE A 22 -12.64 14.42 17.92
C PHE A 22 -14.09 14.41 17.41
N THR A 23 -15.02 14.10 18.32
CA THR A 23 -16.46 13.96 18.02
C THR A 23 -17.07 15.23 17.44
N THR A 24 -16.65 16.39 17.95
CA THR A 24 -17.10 17.70 17.50
C THR A 24 -15.90 18.63 17.43
N VAL A 25 -15.76 19.36 16.31
CA VAL A 25 -14.70 20.35 16.11
C VAL A 25 -15.34 21.67 15.74
N ILE A 26 -15.11 22.68 16.58
CA ILE A 26 -15.54 24.06 16.35
C ILE A 26 -14.34 24.92 15.98
N THR A 27 -14.57 25.91 15.12
CA THR A 27 -13.55 26.85 14.65
C THR A 27 -13.87 28.25 15.14
N GLU A 28 -12.86 29.11 15.17
CA GLU A 28 -13.00 30.50 15.62
C GLU A 28 -14.13 31.21 14.85
N GLY A 29 -15.16 31.67 15.57
CA GLY A 29 -16.37 32.29 15.01
C GLY A 29 -17.69 31.52 15.27
N ASP A 30 -17.63 30.25 15.68
CA ASP A 30 -18.82 29.49 16.09
C ASP A 30 -19.07 29.65 17.60
N THR A 31 -20.08 30.44 17.98
CA THR A 31 -20.35 30.83 19.39
C THR A 31 -21.35 29.90 20.09
N THR A 32 -21.76 28.81 19.45
CA THR A 32 -22.88 27.99 19.91
C THR A 32 -22.50 26.89 20.91
N LEU A 33 -21.21 26.52 21.00
CA LEU A 33 -20.74 25.39 21.80
C LEU A 33 -19.45 25.74 22.56
N THR A 34 -19.30 25.21 23.78
CA THR A 34 -18.06 25.33 24.58
C THR A 34 -17.20 24.08 24.38
N PRO A 35 -15.93 24.19 23.94
CA PRO A 35 -15.08 23.04 23.69
C PRO A 35 -14.47 22.48 24.98
N ASP A 36 -14.22 21.16 25.01
CA ASP A 36 -13.51 20.50 26.12
C ASP A 36 -11.99 20.74 26.08
N HIS A 37 -11.46 20.94 24.87
CA HIS A 37 -10.05 21.25 24.62
C HIS A 37 -9.91 22.34 23.57
N ILE A 38 -8.93 23.22 23.75
CA ILE A 38 -8.55 24.24 22.75
C ILE A 38 -7.19 23.86 22.20
N ILE A 39 -7.10 23.74 20.88
CA ILE A 39 -5.85 23.41 20.18
C ILE A 39 -5.42 24.64 19.40
N GLN A 40 -4.33 25.26 19.84
CA GLN A 40 -3.72 26.41 19.17
C GLN A 40 -2.49 25.94 18.40
N VAL A 41 -2.40 26.31 17.12
CA VAL A 41 -1.27 25.97 16.25
C VAL A 41 -0.69 27.26 15.71
N ASP A 42 0.47 27.64 16.23
CA ASP A 42 1.16 28.85 15.80
C ASP A 42 2.23 28.49 14.77
N LYS A 43 2.17 29.11 13.59
CA LYS A 43 3.20 28.95 12.56
C LYS A 43 4.44 29.74 12.95
N ILE A 44 5.59 29.06 13.05
CA ILE A 44 6.87 29.69 13.37
C ILE A 44 7.62 30.07 12.11
N ASP A 45 7.84 29.09 11.23
CA ASP A 45 8.62 29.30 10.02
C ASP A 45 8.12 28.42 8.86
N SER A 46 8.40 28.85 7.64
CA SER A 46 8.08 28.12 6.41
C SER A 46 9.13 28.40 5.36
N ILE A 47 9.94 27.40 5.03
CA ILE A 47 11.03 27.51 4.07
C ILE A 47 10.63 26.72 2.83
N PHE A 48 10.63 27.37 1.67
CA PHE A 48 10.46 26.73 0.37
C PHE A 48 11.67 27.03 -0.50
N ASP A 49 12.38 25.99 -0.93
CA ASP A 49 13.49 26.08 -1.87
C ASP A 49 13.09 25.42 -3.19
N LEU A 50 13.43 26.06 -4.31
CA LEU A 50 13.19 25.56 -5.65
C LEU A 50 14.42 25.83 -6.51
N ASN A 51 15.13 24.78 -6.91
CA ASN A 51 16.32 24.90 -7.74
C ASN A 51 15.94 25.02 -9.22
N LYS A 52 15.85 26.26 -9.71
CA LYS A 52 15.47 26.61 -11.09
C LYS A 52 16.59 26.50 -12.11
N ASP A 53 17.84 26.40 -11.66
CA ASP A 53 19.03 26.33 -12.53
C ASP A 53 19.35 24.88 -12.96
N ALA A 54 18.57 23.91 -12.47
CA ALA A 54 18.63 22.54 -12.95
C ALA A 54 18.20 22.49 -14.43
N LEU A 55 19.09 22.02 -15.30
CA LEU A 55 18.93 21.84 -16.75
C LEU A 55 17.83 20.82 -17.18
N TYR A 56 16.85 20.49 -16.32
CA TYR A 56 15.90 19.38 -16.50
C TYR A 56 14.43 19.81 -16.31
N ASP A 57 13.50 19.06 -16.91
CA ASP A 57 12.04 19.30 -16.94
C ASP A 57 11.31 19.19 -15.58
N ARG A 58 12.03 18.88 -14.47
CA ARG A 58 11.47 18.82 -13.11
C ARG A 58 12.49 19.29 -12.05
N PRO A 59 12.41 20.55 -11.57
CA PRO A 59 13.37 21.07 -10.61
C PRO A 59 13.22 20.44 -9.23
N PRO A 60 14.32 20.18 -8.52
CA PRO A 60 14.30 19.84 -7.10
C PRO A 60 13.65 20.95 -6.28
N ALA A 61 12.74 20.56 -5.39
CA ALA A 61 12.10 21.44 -4.42
C ALA A 61 12.17 20.88 -3.01
N SER A 62 12.24 21.76 -2.02
CA SER A 62 12.09 21.41 -0.61
C SER A 62 11.09 22.35 0.06
N LEU A 63 10.21 21.80 0.89
CA LEU A 63 9.27 22.55 1.72
C LEU A 63 9.40 22.09 3.16
N GLN A 64 9.75 23.02 4.04
CA GLN A 64 9.81 22.80 5.48
C GLN A 64 8.80 23.70 6.18
N LEU A 65 7.98 23.12 7.04
CA LEU A 65 7.03 23.82 7.89
C LEU A 65 7.39 23.59 9.35
N THR A 66 7.48 24.68 10.12
CA THR A 66 7.76 24.66 11.55
C THR A 66 6.63 25.34 12.29
N THR A 67 6.00 24.65 13.25
CA THR A 67 4.91 25.18 14.07
C THR A 67 5.09 24.80 15.53
N VAL A 68 4.35 25.48 16.41
CA VAL A 68 4.16 25.10 17.81
C VAL A 68 2.70 24.76 18.00
N ALA A 69 2.43 23.53 18.46
CA ALA A 69 1.10 23.12 18.87
C ALA A 69 0.97 23.22 20.39
N ARG A 70 -0.09 23.90 20.86
CA ARG A 70 -0.48 24.00 22.26
C ARG A 70 -1.88 23.46 22.44
N VAL A 71 -2.07 22.63 23.46
CA VAL A 71 -3.35 22.03 23.80
C VAL A 71 -3.73 22.47 25.19
N TYR A 72 -4.91 23.05 25.34
CA TYR A 72 -5.47 23.52 26.59
C TYR A 72 -6.70 22.72 26.96
N ASP A 73 -6.97 22.59 28.26
CA ASP A 73 -8.27 22.11 28.75
C ASP A 73 -9.33 23.22 28.74
N ARG A 74 -10.56 22.85 29.12
CA ARG A 74 -11.70 23.77 29.26
C ARG A 74 -11.46 24.93 30.25
N ALA A 75 -10.58 24.76 31.24
CA ALA A 75 -10.24 25.80 32.21
C ALA A 75 -9.13 26.75 31.71
N GLY A 76 -8.56 26.48 30.53
CA GLY A 76 -7.44 27.23 29.96
C GLY A 76 -6.07 26.78 30.47
N THR A 77 -5.98 25.63 31.15
CA THR A 77 -4.70 25.06 31.59
C THR A 77 -3.99 24.43 30.39
N LEU A 78 -2.73 24.77 30.18
CA LEU A 78 -1.91 24.15 29.14
C LEU A 78 -1.62 22.69 29.50
N LEU A 79 -2.17 21.76 28.72
CA LEU A 79 -1.95 20.32 28.86
C LEU A 79 -0.66 19.87 28.19
N ARG A 80 -0.36 20.42 27.00
CA ARG A 80 0.82 20.05 26.22
C ARG A 80 1.25 21.16 25.28
N GLN A 81 2.56 21.36 25.17
CA GLN A 81 3.19 22.16 24.12
C GLN A 81 4.21 21.29 23.39
N SER A 82 4.27 21.39 22.06
CA SER A 82 5.24 20.64 21.25
C SER A 82 5.63 21.41 20.01
N ASP A 83 6.93 21.46 19.76
CA ASP A 83 7.50 22.02 18.53
C ASP A 83 7.45 20.95 17.44
N ILE A 84 6.93 21.31 16.27
CA ILE A 84 6.70 20.39 15.16
C ILE A 84 7.40 20.94 13.92
N THR A 85 8.32 20.15 13.38
CA THR A 85 8.95 20.41 12.09
C THR A 85 8.66 19.26 11.15
N VAL A 86 8.13 19.59 9.97
CA VAL A 86 8.02 18.66 8.83
C VAL A 86 8.82 19.21 7.66
N ALA A 87 9.51 18.32 6.94
CA ALA A 87 10.26 18.68 5.75
C ALA A 87 10.01 17.65 4.66
N ARG A 88 9.69 18.11 3.46
CA ARG A 88 9.46 17.29 2.28
C ARG A 88 10.40 17.73 1.16
N ARG A 89 10.96 16.78 0.42
CA ARG A 89 11.85 17.01 -0.72
C ARG A 89 11.36 16.20 -1.91
N GLU A 90 11.03 16.85 -3.01
CA GLU A 90 10.50 16.23 -4.23
C GLU A 90 11.00 16.95 -5.47
N ARG A 91 10.84 16.37 -6.66
CA ARG A 91 11.07 17.07 -7.95
C ARG A 91 9.73 17.45 -8.55
N LEU A 92 9.50 18.74 -8.71
CA LEU A 92 8.19 19.25 -9.12
C LEU A 92 7.96 19.06 -10.61
N ARG A 93 6.77 18.59 -10.97
CA ARG A 93 6.37 18.44 -12.38
C ARG A 93 6.11 19.82 -13.01
N LEU A 94 6.51 20.01 -14.25
CA LEU A 94 6.09 21.14 -15.07
C LEU A 94 4.79 20.78 -15.82
N GLU A 95 3.78 21.63 -15.71
CA GLU A 95 2.57 21.55 -16.53
C GLU A 95 2.55 22.68 -17.55
N GLN A 96 2.19 22.37 -18.80
CA GLN A 96 2.11 23.36 -19.86
C GLN A 96 0.76 24.08 -19.81
N LEU A 97 0.77 25.33 -19.37
CA LEU A 97 -0.39 26.23 -19.40
C LEU A 97 -0.29 27.15 -20.62
N GLY A 98 -0.73 26.64 -21.78
CA GLY A 98 -0.74 27.38 -23.03
C GLY A 98 0.67 27.66 -23.57
N LYS A 99 1.10 28.93 -23.58
CA LYS A 99 2.43 29.34 -24.08
C LYS A 99 3.55 29.28 -23.02
N ASN A 100 3.21 29.05 -21.76
CA ASN A 100 4.15 29.02 -20.64
C ASN A 100 4.05 27.68 -19.89
N CYS A 101 5.12 27.28 -19.19
CA CYS A 101 5.09 26.15 -18.25
C CYS A 101 5.00 26.67 -16.81
N ASP A 102 4.23 26.01 -15.95
CA ASP A 102 4.15 26.29 -14.51
C ASP A 102 4.47 25.03 -13.70
N TYR A 103 4.98 25.22 -12.48
CA TYR A 103 5.28 24.10 -11.60
C TYR A 103 4.01 23.62 -10.90
N HIS A 104 3.72 22.33 -10.98
CA HIS A 104 2.62 21.71 -10.25
C HIS A 104 3.01 21.49 -8.78
N ILE A 105 3.02 22.58 -8.01
CA ILE A 105 3.46 22.64 -6.59
C ILE A 105 2.33 22.22 -5.64
N ASP A 106 1.07 22.24 -6.08
CA ASP A 106 -0.11 22.03 -5.24
C ASP A 106 -0.12 20.70 -4.46
N PRO A 107 0.22 19.54 -5.06
CA PRO A 107 0.34 18.29 -4.31
C PRO A 107 1.44 18.33 -3.25
N PHE A 108 2.59 18.91 -3.59
CA PHE A 108 3.75 19.02 -2.71
C PHE A 108 3.42 19.82 -1.44
N ILE A 109 2.70 20.94 -1.61
CA ILE A 109 2.20 21.75 -0.48
C ILE A 109 1.18 20.97 0.34
N ARG A 110 0.20 20.36 -0.33
CA ARG A 110 -0.90 19.63 0.32
C ARG A 110 -0.36 18.49 1.18
N ASP A 111 0.55 17.70 0.64
CA ASP A 111 1.03 16.49 1.31
C ASP A 111 1.98 16.83 2.48
N THR A 112 2.67 17.98 2.41
CA THR A 112 3.41 18.55 3.56
C THR A 112 2.47 19.09 4.63
N ALA A 113 1.39 19.76 4.24
CA ALA A 113 0.37 20.26 5.17
C ALA A 113 -0.34 19.13 5.93
N ILE A 114 -0.60 18.00 5.25
CA ILE A 114 -1.20 16.81 5.87
C ILE A 114 -0.25 16.15 6.89
N ASP A 115 1.05 16.04 6.61
CA ASP A 115 2.02 15.51 7.58
C ASP A 115 2.06 16.38 8.84
N LEU A 116 2.14 17.71 8.67
CA LEU A 116 2.07 18.63 9.80
C LEU A 116 0.78 18.44 10.60
N ALA A 117 -0.37 18.45 9.93
CA ALA A 117 -1.66 18.30 10.58
C ALA A 117 -1.78 16.98 11.35
N THR A 118 -1.26 15.89 10.79
CA THR A 118 -1.24 14.57 11.43
C THR A 118 -0.46 14.60 12.74
N ARG A 119 0.72 15.24 12.76
CA ARG A 119 1.54 15.38 13.97
C ARG A 119 0.82 16.22 15.04
N VAL A 120 0.21 17.34 14.64
CA VAL A 120 -0.59 18.18 15.54
C VAL A 120 -1.74 17.39 16.16
N VAL A 121 -2.48 16.63 15.34
CA VAL A 121 -3.63 15.82 15.77
C VAL A 121 -3.20 14.72 16.75
N LEU A 122 -2.08 14.04 16.50
CA LEU A 122 -1.54 13.04 17.42
C LEU A 122 -1.19 13.65 18.78
N ILE A 123 -0.56 14.82 18.80
CA ILE A 123 -0.25 15.56 20.03
C ILE A 123 -1.54 15.94 20.78
N ALA A 124 -2.54 16.44 20.06
CA ALA A 124 -3.84 16.78 20.64
C ALA A 124 -4.56 15.57 21.22
N ARG A 125 -4.57 14.45 20.51
CA ARG A 125 -5.18 13.19 20.96
C ARG A 125 -4.54 12.69 22.25
N VAL A 126 -3.20 12.68 22.32
CA VAL A 126 -2.49 12.23 23.52
C VAL A 126 -2.79 13.15 24.70
N ALA A 127 -2.78 14.47 24.49
CA ALA A 127 -3.11 15.43 25.54
C ALA A 127 -4.56 15.28 26.05
N ALA A 128 -5.52 15.05 25.16
CA ALA A 128 -6.93 14.86 25.51
C ALA A 128 -7.22 13.49 26.19
N GLY A 129 -6.47 12.43 25.83
CA GLY A 129 -6.64 11.10 26.43
C GLY A 129 -6.02 10.93 27.82
N SER A 130 -5.27 11.91 28.32
CA SER A 130 -4.48 11.80 29.56
C SER A 130 -5.29 12.03 30.85
N GLN A 131 -6.63 12.03 30.83
CA GLN A 131 -7.47 12.12 32.04
C GLN A 131 -7.93 10.78 32.63
N GLU A 132 -7.65 9.64 32.00
CA GLU A 132 -7.77 8.34 32.65
C GLU A 132 -6.37 7.77 32.97
N GLN A 133 -6.11 7.66 34.28
CA GLN A 133 -4.96 7.01 34.92
C GLN A 133 -3.61 7.75 34.92
N LEU A 134 -3.46 8.63 35.91
CA LEU A 134 -2.18 8.86 36.59
C LEU A 134 -2.32 8.40 38.05
N HIS A 135 -2.07 7.12 38.29
CA HIS A 135 -1.53 6.69 39.58
C HIS A 135 -0.03 6.53 39.40
N SER A 136 0.68 7.37 40.15
CA SER A 136 2.12 7.44 40.29
C SER A 136 2.74 6.05 40.56
N VAL A 137 3.69 5.66 39.72
CA VAL A 137 4.70 4.67 40.09
C VAL A 137 6.06 5.32 39.86
N GLU A 138 6.76 5.57 40.97
CA GLU A 138 8.18 5.95 40.99
C GLU A 138 9.06 4.83 40.43
N PRO A 139 10.22 5.16 39.82
CA PRO A 139 11.16 4.17 39.32
C PRO A 139 11.96 3.55 40.47
N HIS A 140 11.66 2.30 40.82
CA HIS A 140 12.56 1.47 41.61
C HIS A 140 13.62 0.82 40.72
N LEU A 141 14.88 1.20 40.96
CA LEU A 141 16.08 0.51 40.51
C LEU A 141 16.11 -0.93 41.05
N ALA A 142 16.34 -1.90 40.17
CA ALA A 142 16.69 -3.27 40.54
C ALA A 142 18.12 -3.61 40.07
N PRO A 143 18.85 -4.46 40.82
CA PRO A 143 20.31 -4.53 40.76
C PRO A 143 20.84 -5.48 39.69
N VAL A 144 22.09 -5.19 39.30
CA VAL A 144 22.97 -5.99 38.45
C VAL A 144 23.25 -7.34 39.11
N SER A 145 23.07 -8.45 38.38
CA SER A 145 23.67 -9.74 38.75
C SER A 145 24.22 -10.50 37.54
N ASN A 146 25.54 -10.68 37.63
CA ASN A 146 26.48 -11.53 36.91
C ASN A 146 25.95 -12.62 35.96
N LEU A 147 26.37 -12.50 34.70
CA LEU A 147 26.55 -13.60 33.76
C LEU A 147 27.81 -14.40 34.09
N PRO A 148 27.81 -15.74 34.05
CA PRO A 148 29.03 -16.53 33.92
C PRO A 148 29.37 -16.80 32.45
N ARG A 149 30.66 -16.75 32.13
CA ARG A 149 31.32 -17.38 30.96
C ARG A 149 32.53 -18.17 31.49
N PRO A 150 33.13 -19.10 30.74
CA PRO A 150 32.59 -20.15 29.86
C PRO A 150 33.15 -21.54 30.30
N SER A 151 32.66 -22.63 29.69
CA SER A 151 33.42 -23.89 29.70
C SER A 151 33.63 -24.38 28.28
N ALA A 152 34.88 -24.73 28.00
CA ALA A 152 35.42 -25.15 26.72
C ALA A 152 35.01 -26.57 26.35
N LEU A 153 34.89 -26.82 25.04
CA LEU A 153 35.10 -28.11 24.35
C LEU A 153 35.40 -27.76 22.89
N GLU A 154 36.68 -27.71 22.54
CA GLU A 154 37.40 -28.78 21.83
C GLU A 154 36.99 -28.92 20.36
N THR A 155 37.91 -28.43 19.54
CA THR A 155 38.05 -28.57 18.09
C THR A 155 38.17 -30.03 17.68
N THR A 156 37.37 -30.45 16.71
CA THR A 156 37.68 -31.59 15.83
C THR A 156 37.65 -31.12 14.38
N GLU A 157 38.84 -30.99 13.79
CA GLU A 157 39.03 -30.79 12.35
C GLU A 157 38.75 -32.09 11.59
N GLN A 158 38.01 -31.98 10.48
CA GLN A 158 38.05 -32.92 9.36
C GLN A 158 38.35 -32.15 8.07
N PRO A 159 39.18 -32.67 7.14
CA PRO A 159 39.73 -31.86 6.04
C PRO A 159 39.00 -32.00 4.68
N ARG A 160 39.03 -30.88 3.92
CA ARG A 160 38.87 -30.63 2.45
C ARG A 160 37.55 -29.99 1.99
N PRO A 161 37.53 -29.27 0.83
CA PRO A 161 38.62 -28.85 -0.06
C PRO A 161 38.78 -27.31 -0.09
N SER A 162 39.80 -26.83 -0.80
CA SER A 162 40.04 -25.42 -1.10
C SER A 162 38.89 -24.78 -1.87
N ASP A 163 37.96 -24.13 -1.17
CA ASP A 163 37.03 -23.19 -1.77
C ASP A 163 37.65 -21.79 -1.72
N SER A 164 37.68 -21.12 -2.87
CA SER A 164 37.86 -19.67 -2.96
C SER A 164 36.99 -18.98 -1.92
N PRO A 165 37.43 -17.92 -1.23
CA PRO A 165 36.61 -17.28 -0.20
C PRO A 165 35.29 -16.82 -0.84
N ALA A 166 34.19 -17.47 -0.46
CA ALA A 166 32.86 -17.01 -0.81
C ALA A 166 32.71 -15.60 -0.24
N SER A 167 32.35 -14.63 -1.09
CA SER A 167 32.21 -13.23 -0.66
C SER A 167 31.28 -13.13 0.56
N ALA A 168 31.65 -12.31 1.54
CA ALA A 168 30.81 -11.97 2.68
C ALA A 168 29.65 -11.04 2.28
N LEU A 169 29.74 -10.40 1.12
CA LEU A 169 28.69 -9.56 0.59
C LEU A 169 27.53 -10.39 0.03
N ARG A 170 26.33 -10.01 0.45
CA ARG A 170 25.08 -10.34 -0.25
C ARG A 170 24.42 -9.03 -0.63
N PHE A 171 23.64 -9.04 -1.69
CA PHE A 171 22.86 -7.88 -2.06
C PHE A 171 21.55 -8.28 -2.72
N LYS A 172 20.61 -7.35 -2.81
CA LYS A 172 19.37 -7.44 -3.57
C LYS A 172 19.25 -6.18 -4.41
N SER A 173 18.94 -6.32 -5.70
CA SER A 173 18.64 -5.19 -6.57
C SER A 173 17.16 -5.15 -6.99
N LEU A 174 16.62 -3.92 -7.04
CA LEU A 174 15.23 -3.64 -7.38
C LEU A 174 15.22 -2.54 -8.45
N LEU A 175 14.51 -2.78 -9.56
CA LEU A 175 14.17 -1.72 -10.51
C LEU A 175 12.86 -1.09 -10.08
N LEU A 176 12.94 0.16 -9.64
CA LEU A 176 11.83 0.98 -9.21
C LEU A 176 11.46 1.95 -10.33
N ASP A 177 10.19 1.98 -10.61
CA ASP A 177 9.58 2.86 -11.59
C ASP A 177 9.10 4.17 -10.93
N GLU A 178 9.11 5.29 -11.66
CA GLU A 178 8.71 6.60 -11.14
C GLU A 178 7.23 6.62 -10.76
N ASN A 179 6.37 6.02 -11.58
CA ASN A 179 4.93 6.02 -11.33
C ASN A 179 4.47 4.74 -10.60
N SER A 180 5.36 3.75 -10.47
CA SER A 180 5.18 2.46 -9.77
C SER A 180 4.11 1.56 -10.38
N ASP A 181 3.85 1.71 -11.68
CA ASP A 181 2.92 0.88 -12.44
C ASP A 181 3.59 -0.30 -13.15
N LEU A 182 4.93 -0.38 -13.08
CA LEU A 182 5.76 -1.44 -13.68
C LEU A 182 5.73 -1.49 -15.22
N ILE A 183 5.27 -0.43 -15.85
CA ILE A 183 5.28 -0.24 -17.29
C ILE A 183 6.34 0.81 -17.59
N PHE A 184 7.53 0.33 -17.93
CA PHE A 184 8.69 1.18 -18.19
C PHE A 184 8.55 1.90 -19.53
N GLU A 185 8.12 3.16 -19.53
CA GLU A 185 7.92 3.95 -20.74
C GLU A 185 9.20 4.70 -21.16
N GLY A 186 9.47 4.80 -22.46
CA GLY A 186 10.58 5.62 -22.94
C GLY A 186 10.39 7.08 -22.53
N GLY A 187 11.36 7.66 -21.80
CA GLY A 187 11.30 9.00 -21.20
C GLY A 187 10.93 9.02 -19.72
N GLU A 188 10.58 7.87 -19.14
CA GLU A 188 10.29 7.73 -17.72
C GLU A 188 11.56 7.66 -16.87
N HIS A 189 11.49 8.16 -15.63
CA HIS A 189 12.58 8.01 -14.68
C HIS A 189 12.53 6.64 -14.00
N VAL A 190 13.68 5.97 -13.95
CA VAL A 190 13.84 4.71 -13.23
C VAL A 190 14.92 4.82 -12.18
N ARG A 191 14.75 4.07 -11.10
CA ARG A 191 15.75 3.91 -10.03
C ARG A 191 16.13 2.46 -9.89
N ILE A 192 17.41 2.17 -9.73
CA ILE A 192 17.89 0.85 -9.34
C ILE A 192 18.39 0.96 -7.92
N ARG A 193 17.59 0.43 -6.99
CA ARG A 193 17.97 0.31 -5.58
C ARG A 193 18.80 -0.97 -5.41
N VAL A 194 19.92 -0.86 -4.71
CA VAL A 194 20.82 -1.98 -4.39
C VAL A 194 21.01 -2.00 -2.87
N ASP A 195 20.36 -2.95 -2.21
CA ASP A 195 20.50 -3.19 -0.78
C ASP A 195 21.60 -4.21 -0.55
N ILE A 196 22.65 -3.83 0.17
CA ILE A 196 23.90 -4.58 0.34
C ILE A 196 24.08 -4.89 1.83
N VAL A 197 24.30 -6.16 2.17
CA VAL A 197 24.51 -6.63 3.53
C VAL A 197 25.85 -7.36 3.67
N ASN A 198 26.55 -7.08 4.77
CA ASN A 198 27.75 -7.82 5.15
C ASN A 198 27.37 -9.01 6.03
N THR A 199 27.40 -10.22 5.48
CA THR A 199 27.10 -11.46 6.20
C THR A 199 28.33 -12.06 6.89
N GLY A 200 29.49 -11.44 6.73
CA GLY A 200 30.75 -11.85 7.34
C GLY A 200 30.89 -11.37 8.78
N THR A 201 32.06 -11.65 9.37
CA THR A 201 32.39 -11.30 10.75
C THR A 201 33.28 -10.06 10.87
N SER A 202 33.76 -9.52 9.75
CA SER A 202 34.70 -8.40 9.70
C SER A 202 34.09 -7.22 8.92
N PRO A 203 34.39 -5.96 9.30
CA PRO A 203 33.90 -4.80 8.57
C PRO A 203 34.42 -4.76 7.14
N ILE A 204 33.60 -4.29 6.21
CA ILE A 204 33.95 -4.07 4.81
C ILE A 204 34.10 -2.56 4.60
N GLU A 205 35.33 -2.09 4.39
CA GLU A 205 35.62 -0.65 4.29
C GLU A 205 35.54 -0.10 2.85
N ASP A 206 35.86 -0.94 1.86
CA ASP A 206 35.96 -0.54 0.45
C ASP A 206 35.23 -1.55 -0.44
N ALA A 207 34.02 -1.20 -0.87
CA ALA A 207 33.26 -1.92 -1.88
C ALA A 207 32.58 -0.96 -2.86
N TRP A 208 32.21 -1.46 -4.05
CA TRP A 208 31.51 -0.72 -5.08
C TRP A 208 30.36 -1.53 -5.65
N ALA A 209 29.24 -0.87 -5.94
CA ALA A 209 28.20 -1.39 -6.79
C ALA A 209 28.40 -0.84 -8.21
N SER A 210 28.19 -1.68 -9.23
CA SER A 210 28.29 -1.28 -10.63
C SER A 210 27.14 -1.80 -11.49
N LEU A 211 26.84 -1.06 -12.55
CA LEU A 211 25.83 -1.38 -13.56
C LEU A 211 26.49 -1.66 -14.91
N SER A 212 26.03 -2.71 -15.58
CA SER A 212 26.37 -3.04 -16.96
C SER A 212 25.16 -3.62 -17.69
N GLY A 213 25.22 -3.86 -18.99
CA GLY A 213 24.12 -4.45 -19.75
C GLY A 213 23.84 -3.75 -21.07
N THR A 214 22.57 -3.47 -21.36
CA THR A 214 22.12 -2.89 -22.63
C THR A 214 22.67 -1.48 -22.79
N SER A 215 23.55 -1.25 -23.77
CA SER A 215 24.31 0.00 -23.91
C SER A 215 23.44 1.25 -23.96
N THR A 216 22.37 1.23 -24.77
CA THR A 216 21.46 2.39 -24.94
C THR A 216 20.79 2.83 -23.64
N LEU A 217 20.64 1.91 -22.69
CA LEU A 217 20.07 2.16 -21.36
C LEU A 217 21.15 2.53 -20.35
N ILE A 218 22.29 1.82 -20.34
CA ILE A 218 23.41 2.10 -19.42
C ILE A 218 23.98 3.50 -19.65
N GLU A 219 24.00 3.98 -20.90
CA GLU A 219 24.39 5.34 -21.26
C GLU A 219 23.47 6.42 -20.68
N GLN A 220 22.26 6.07 -20.23
CA GLN A 220 21.34 7.02 -19.58
C GLN A 220 21.65 7.24 -18.09
N PHE A 221 22.47 6.39 -17.47
CA PHE A 221 22.87 6.55 -16.07
C PHE A 221 24.03 7.55 -15.97
N PRO A 222 23.90 8.64 -15.19
CA PRO A 222 24.99 9.62 -15.02
C PRO A 222 26.26 9.01 -14.41
N THR A 223 26.09 7.98 -13.59
CA THR A 223 27.16 7.13 -13.11
C THR A 223 26.69 5.68 -13.11
N THR A 224 27.58 4.79 -13.51
CA THR A 224 27.35 3.34 -13.50
C THR A 224 28.12 2.66 -12.37
N THR A 225 28.80 3.42 -11.50
CA THR A 225 29.50 2.88 -10.34
C THR A 225 29.29 3.79 -9.12
N LEU A 226 28.97 3.19 -7.97
CA LEU A 226 28.80 3.87 -6.70
C LEU A 226 29.62 3.19 -5.63
N ARG A 227 30.28 3.97 -4.77
CA ARG A 227 31.01 3.45 -3.61
C ARG A 227 30.02 3.08 -2.51
N VAL A 228 30.16 1.88 -1.97
CA VAL A 228 29.44 1.44 -0.77
C VAL A 228 30.10 2.11 0.44
N PRO A 229 29.35 2.79 1.31
CA PRO A 229 29.87 3.25 2.60
C PRO A 229 30.44 2.08 3.42
N PRO A 230 31.35 2.34 4.39
CA PRO A 230 31.81 1.29 5.29
C PRO A 230 30.64 0.53 5.91
N LEU A 231 30.76 -0.81 5.92
CA LEU A 231 29.68 -1.74 6.23
C LEU A 231 30.11 -2.70 7.35
N GLU A 232 29.56 -2.51 8.54
CA GLU A 232 29.84 -3.37 9.69
C GLU A 232 29.24 -4.78 9.52
N ALA A 233 29.72 -5.75 10.30
CA ALA A 233 29.18 -7.11 10.29
C ALA A 233 27.67 -7.11 10.63
N GLY A 234 26.85 -7.67 9.74
CA GLY A 234 25.39 -7.69 9.84
C GLY A 234 24.69 -6.39 9.43
N GLU A 235 25.43 -5.33 9.09
CA GLU A 235 24.84 -4.07 8.65
C GLU A 235 24.35 -4.16 7.20
N THR A 236 23.25 -3.46 6.89
CA THR A 236 22.73 -3.27 5.53
C THR A 236 22.79 -1.80 5.13
N LYS A 237 23.23 -1.53 3.89
CA LYS A 237 23.19 -0.19 3.28
C LYS A 237 22.51 -0.25 1.92
N SER A 238 21.81 0.83 1.56
CA SER A 238 21.11 0.96 0.28
C SER A 238 21.80 1.99 -0.61
N LEU A 239 22.00 1.67 -1.88
CA LEU A 239 22.46 2.57 -2.93
C LEU A 239 21.39 2.72 -4.00
N GLU A 240 21.32 3.89 -4.65
CA GLU A 240 20.39 4.12 -5.76
C GLU A 240 21.11 4.66 -6.98
N PHE A 241 20.93 3.98 -8.12
CA PHE A 241 21.25 4.53 -9.43
C PHE A 241 19.98 5.10 -10.05
N VAL A 242 20.08 6.24 -10.72
CA VAL A 242 18.91 6.91 -11.31
C VAL A 242 19.20 7.20 -12.77
N ALA A 243 18.23 6.94 -13.66
CA ALA A 243 18.30 7.26 -15.07
C ALA A 243 16.94 7.69 -15.62
N THR A 244 16.94 8.28 -16.81
CA THR A 244 15.75 8.43 -17.64
C THR A 244 15.81 7.39 -18.74
N LEU A 245 14.76 6.60 -18.93
CA LEU A 245 14.70 5.61 -19.99
C LEU A 245 14.82 6.28 -21.37
N PRO A 246 15.55 5.68 -22.32
CA PRO A 246 15.70 6.24 -23.65
C PRO A 246 14.34 6.40 -24.33
N LEU A 247 14.17 7.45 -25.13
CA LEU A 247 12.98 7.62 -25.96
C LEU A 247 13.01 6.59 -27.09
N LEU A 248 11.99 5.74 -27.16
CA LEU A 248 11.93 4.64 -28.12
C LEU A 248 10.70 4.75 -29.03
N ALA A 249 10.91 4.49 -30.32
CA ALA A 249 9.85 4.39 -31.32
C ALA A 249 9.18 3.01 -31.35
N GLU A 250 9.90 1.97 -30.93
CA GLU A 250 9.40 0.59 -30.81
C GLU A 250 9.82 0.01 -29.45
N PRO A 251 9.02 -0.91 -28.86
CA PRO A 251 9.39 -1.56 -27.61
C PRO A 251 10.75 -2.29 -27.71
N GLN A 252 11.61 -2.09 -26.72
CA GLN A 252 12.93 -2.72 -26.66
C GLN A 252 13.09 -3.57 -25.41
N GLN A 253 13.56 -4.81 -25.56
CA GLN A 253 14.02 -5.58 -24.41
C GLN A 253 15.33 -5.01 -23.88
N ALA A 254 15.37 -4.77 -22.57
CA ALA A 254 16.51 -4.23 -21.87
C ALA A 254 16.95 -5.18 -20.74
N LYS A 255 18.26 -5.19 -20.51
CA LYS A 255 18.89 -5.92 -19.41
C LYS A 255 19.90 -5.03 -18.70
N ILE A 256 19.90 -5.07 -17.37
CA ILE A 256 20.89 -4.47 -16.50
C ILE A 256 21.46 -5.54 -15.59
N GLN A 257 22.77 -5.71 -15.62
CA GLN A 257 23.50 -6.55 -14.68
C GLN A 257 24.07 -5.66 -13.58
N VAL A 258 23.73 -6.00 -12.34
CA VAL A 258 24.21 -5.34 -11.12
C VAL A 258 25.28 -6.23 -10.50
N ALA A 259 26.44 -5.67 -10.20
CA ALA A 259 27.52 -6.36 -9.50
C ALA A 259 27.95 -5.56 -8.26
N VAL A 260 28.35 -6.26 -7.20
CA VAL A 260 28.91 -5.63 -6.00
C VAL A 260 30.24 -6.31 -5.69
N GLU A 261 31.30 -5.51 -5.60
CA GLU A 261 32.67 -6.01 -5.50
C GLU A 261 33.44 -5.27 -4.41
N GLU A 262 34.24 -6.01 -3.64
CA GLU A 262 35.18 -5.48 -2.64
C GLU A 262 36.55 -5.20 -3.26
N ARG A 263 37.32 -4.36 -2.57
CA ARG A 263 38.73 -4.14 -2.88
C ARG A 263 39.52 -5.45 -2.77
N GLY A 264 40.01 -5.94 -3.91
CA GLY A 264 40.72 -7.22 -4.03
C GLY A 264 40.05 -8.22 -4.96
N GLY A 265 38.91 -7.87 -5.55
CA GLY A 265 38.23 -8.71 -6.56
C GLY A 265 37.30 -9.77 -5.98
N VAL A 266 37.03 -9.71 -4.67
CA VAL A 266 35.99 -10.51 -4.03
C VAL A 266 34.64 -9.91 -4.40
N ALA A 267 33.80 -10.67 -5.10
CA ALA A 267 32.52 -10.18 -5.63
C ALA A 267 31.36 -11.01 -5.10
N ALA A 268 30.26 -10.32 -4.77
CA ALA A 268 28.97 -10.97 -4.60
C ALA A 268 28.46 -11.48 -5.96
N ARG A 269 27.57 -12.47 -5.93
CA ARG A 269 26.97 -13.01 -7.15
C ARG A 269 26.18 -11.92 -7.90
N PRO A 270 26.50 -11.61 -9.17
CA PRO A 270 25.79 -10.58 -9.92
C PRO A 270 24.31 -10.91 -10.14
N GLN A 271 23.46 -9.89 -10.19
CA GLN A 271 22.02 -10.00 -10.43
C GLN A 271 21.67 -9.38 -11.78
N THR A 272 20.74 -9.97 -12.53
CA THR A 272 20.36 -9.49 -13.86
C THR A 272 18.90 -9.09 -13.92
N LEU A 273 18.70 -7.78 -14.02
CA LEU A 273 17.41 -7.15 -14.18
C LEU A 273 17.00 -7.12 -15.67
N SER A 274 15.98 -7.88 -16.10
CA SER A 274 15.54 -7.97 -17.51
C SER A 274 14.11 -7.48 -17.72
N PHE A 275 13.88 -6.35 -18.40
CA PHE A 275 12.56 -5.73 -18.60
C PHE A 275 12.34 -5.29 -20.05
N THR A 276 11.14 -4.81 -20.38
CA THR A 276 10.84 -4.23 -21.71
C THR A 276 10.54 -2.75 -21.52
N ILE A 277 11.22 -1.90 -22.30
CA ILE A 277 10.92 -0.47 -22.38
C ILE A 277 9.86 -0.29 -23.47
N ALA A 278 8.70 0.23 -23.10
CA ALA A 278 7.61 0.58 -24.01
C ALA A 278 7.91 1.87 -24.78
N LEU A 279 7.17 2.09 -25.88
CA LEU A 279 7.32 3.29 -26.71
C LEU A 279 6.89 4.56 -25.95
N THR A 280 7.54 5.69 -26.26
CA THR A 280 7.29 6.97 -25.60
C THR A 280 5.86 7.45 -25.85
N GLY A 281 5.14 7.80 -24.77
CA GLY A 281 3.78 8.36 -24.84
C GLY A 281 2.69 7.33 -25.13
N SER A 282 3.01 6.02 -25.09
CA SER A 282 2.01 4.97 -25.01
C SER A 282 1.41 4.99 -23.61
N THR A 283 0.35 5.77 -23.38
CA THR A 283 -0.41 5.73 -22.13
C THR A 283 -1.04 4.34 -21.96
N ASN A 284 -0.27 3.38 -21.46
CA ASN A 284 -0.73 2.04 -21.18
C ASN A 284 -0.99 1.91 -19.68
N ASP A 285 -1.74 2.85 -19.08
CA ASP A 285 -2.37 2.68 -17.75
C ASP A 285 -3.52 1.65 -17.81
N ASP A 286 -3.32 0.59 -18.59
CA ASP A 286 -4.22 -0.51 -18.78
C ASP A 286 -3.84 -1.61 -17.79
N ILE A 287 -4.53 -1.60 -16.66
CA ILE A 287 -4.45 -2.67 -15.66
C ILE A 287 -4.91 -4.03 -16.20
N ASP A 288 -5.52 -4.13 -17.38
CA ASP A 288 -5.79 -5.42 -18.00
C ASP A 288 -4.54 -6.03 -18.66
N TYR A 289 -3.51 -5.23 -18.93
CA TYR A 289 -2.20 -5.72 -19.37
C TYR A 289 -1.39 -6.20 -18.17
N VAL A 290 -1.40 -7.52 -17.95
CA VAL A 290 -0.57 -8.18 -16.93
C VAL A 290 0.68 -8.73 -17.60
N PRO A 291 1.87 -8.14 -17.40
CA PRO A 291 3.11 -8.62 -18.03
C PRO A 291 3.38 -10.09 -17.69
N ALA A 292 4.00 -10.81 -18.63
CA ALA A 292 4.35 -12.23 -18.43
C ALA A 292 5.46 -12.47 -17.40
N GLN A 293 6.01 -11.40 -16.79
CA GLN A 293 7.03 -11.52 -15.76
C GLN A 293 6.40 -12.06 -14.48
N THR A 294 6.85 -13.25 -14.07
CA THR A 294 6.36 -13.95 -12.87
C THR A 294 6.89 -13.31 -11.60
N SER A 295 6.04 -13.28 -10.57
CA SER A 295 6.38 -12.89 -9.20
C SER A 295 7.69 -13.54 -8.70
N GLY A 296 8.47 -12.77 -7.93
CA GLY A 296 9.64 -13.28 -7.20
C GLY A 296 9.27 -14.16 -6.00
N ILE A 297 8.00 -14.15 -5.60
CA ILE A 297 7.48 -14.98 -4.51
C ILE A 297 6.60 -16.11 -5.04
N ARG A 298 6.54 -17.21 -4.28
CA ARG A 298 5.54 -18.26 -4.46
C ARG A 298 4.71 -18.32 -3.19
N GLN A 299 3.40 -18.27 -3.35
CA GLN A 299 2.46 -18.38 -2.24
C GLN A 299 1.62 -19.66 -2.37
N PRO A 300 2.23 -20.85 -2.20
CA PRO A 300 1.51 -22.12 -2.33
C PRO A 300 0.45 -22.31 -1.24
N GLU A 301 0.56 -21.61 -0.11
CA GLU A 301 -0.38 -21.66 1.01
C GLU A 301 -1.48 -20.59 0.93
N THR A 302 -1.50 -19.76 -0.12
CA THR A 302 -2.57 -18.78 -0.35
C THR A 302 -3.66 -19.38 -1.23
N SER A 303 -4.92 -19.15 -0.87
CA SER A 303 -6.10 -19.54 -1.63
C SER A 303 -6.98 -18.34 -1.94
N ILE A 304 -7.41 -18.22 -3.21
CA ILE A 304 -8.23 -17.11 -3.69
C ILE A 304 -9.57 -17.65 -4.18
N ILE A 305 -10.68 -17.07 -3.72
CA ILE A 305 -12.00 -17.25 -4.34
C ILE A 305 -12.43 -15.87 -4.87
N SER A 306 -12.48 -15.73 -6.18
CA SER A 306 -12.85 -14.48 -6.85
C SER A 306 -14.22 -14.64 -7.51
N ILE A 307 -15.18 -13.81 -7.10
CA ILE A 307 -16.59 -13.90 -7.50
C ILE A 307 -17.01 -12.58 -8.12
N GLY A 308 -17.54 -12.60 -9.34
CA GLY A 308 -17.96 -11.40 -10.07
C GLY A 308 -19.31 -11.58 -10.74
N LEU A 309 -20.27 -10.70 -10.46
CA LEU A 309 -21.63 -10.78 -10.98
C LEU A 309 -22.03 -9.51 -11.71
N SER A 310 -21.87 -9.53 -13.04
CA SER A 310 -22.35 -8.48 -13.92
C SER A 310 -23.79 -8.66 -14.37
N SER A 311 -24.34 -9.86 -14.22
CA SER A 311 -25.71 -10.21 -14.56
C SER A 311 -26.34 -11.09 -13.50
N TYR A 312 -27.66 -11.02 -13.40
CA TYR A 312 -28.48 -11.82 -12.48
C TYR A 312 -29.62 -12.47 -13.26
N ARG A 313 -30.08 -13.64 -12.80
CA ARG A 313 -31.26 -14.32 -13.33
C ARG A 313 -32.52 -13.49 -13.06
N ASP A 314 -32.66 -13.00 -11.84
CA ASP A 314 -33.74 -12.09 -11.47
C ASP A 314 -33.45 -10.66 -12.00
N GLN A 315 -34.32 -10.17 -12.88
CA GLN A 315 -34.20 -8.85 -13.50
C GLN A 315 -34.46 -7.68 -12.53
N GLN A 316 -35.00 -7.95 -11.34
CA GLN A 316 -35.17 -6.94 -10.29
C GLN A 316 -33.85 -6.59 -9.59
N ILE A 317 -32.85 -7.48 -9.69
CA ILE A 317 -31.51 -7.22 -9.18
C ILE A 317 -30.73 -6.40 -10.20
N ARG A 318 -30.31 -5.20 -9.80
CA ARG A 318 -29.58 -4.29 -10.69
C ARG A 318 -28.21 -4.89 -11.04
N SER A 319 -27.94 -4.97 -12.34
CA SER A 319 -26.64 -5.41 -12.86
C SER A 319 -25.53 -4.42 -12.53
N ARG A 320 -24.32 -4.92 -12.25
CA ARG A 320 -23.11 -4.13 -11.98
C ARG A 320 -22.16 -4.27 -13.16
N LYS A 321 -21.90 -3.17 -13.88
CA LYS A 321 -20.99 -3.20 -15.03
C LYS A 321 -19.61 -3.66 -14.60
N TYR A 322 -18.95 -4.49 -15.39
CA TYR A 322 -17.56 -4.92 -15.16
C TYR A 322 -17.31 -5.86 -13.98
N ALA A 323 -18.28 -6.18 -13.11
CA ALA A 323 -18.04 -7.05 -11.95
C ALA A 323 -17.43 -8.42 -12.31
N SER A 324 -17.89 -9.05 -13.39
CA SER A 324 -17.28 -10.30 -13.88
C SER A 324 -15.86 -10.11 -14.42
N ARG A 325 -15.58 -8.95 -15.03
CA ARG A 325 -14.24 -8.59 -15.53
C ARG A 325 -13.30 -8.34 -14.35
N ASP A 326 -13.72 -7.52 -13.40
CA ASP A 326 -13.03 -7.22 -12.16
C ASP A 326 -12.57 -8.50 -11.44
N ALA A 327 -13.47 -9.46 -11.24
CA ALA A 327 -13.14 -10.72 -10.59
C ALA A 327 -12.10 -11.54 -11.37
N ALA A 328 -12.19 -11.56 -12.70
CA ALA A 328 -11.23 -12.25 -13.55
C ALA A 328 -9.84 -11.58 -13.51
N THR A 329 -9.78 -10.24 -13.57
CA THR A 329 -8.52 -9.49 -13.50
C THR A 329 -7.88 -9.62 -12.12
N VAL A 330 -8.65 -9.53 -11.03
CA VAL A 330 -8.13 -9.77 -9.66
C VAL A 330 -7.55 -11.18 -9.51
N ALA A 331 -8.25 -12.21 -10.02
CA ALA A 331 -7.73 -13.58 -10.01
C ALA A 331 -6.40 -13.67 -10.79
N LYS A 332 -6.31 -13.00 -11.93
CA LYS A 332 -5.09 -12.99 -12.75
C LYS A 332 -3.92 -12.26 -12.06
N TYR A 333 -4.20 -11.19 -11.33
CA TYR A 333 -3.18 -10.46 -10.57
C TYR A 333 -2.57 -11.30 -9.45
N PHE A 334 -3.39 -12.00 -8.67
CA PHE A 334 -2.88 -12.89 -7.63
C PHE A 334 -2.12 -14.09 -8.19
N GLU A 335 -2.52 -14.61 -9.36
CA GLU A 335 -1.76 -15.64 -10.07
C GLU A 335 -0.37 -15.11 -10.48
N THR A 336 -0.32 -13.96 -11.16
CA THR A 336 0.93 -13.46 -11.78
C THR A 336 1.85 -12.75 -10.78
N PHE A 337 1.34 -11.78 -10.03
CA PHE A 337 2.13 -10.93 -9.11
C PHE A 337 2.14 -11.48 -7.67
N GLY A 338 1.07 -12.16 -7.26
CA GLY A 338 1.00 -12.81 -5.95
C GLY A 338 1.69 -14.17 -5.91
N GLY A 339 2.01 -14.77 -7.06
CA GLY A 339 2.63 -16.08 -7.14
C GLY A 339 1.75 -17.21 -6.58
N VAL A 340 0.43 -17.02 -6.59
CA VAL A 340 -0.54 -18.01 -6.12
C VAL A 340 -0.73 -19.08 -7.22
N PRO A 341 -0.59 -20.38 -6.90
CA PRO A 341 -0.83 -21.43 -7.88
C PRO A 341 -2.25 -21.37 -8.44
N ALA A 342 -2.41 -21.56 -9.76
CA ALA A 342 -3.72 -21.58 -10.40
C ALA A 342 -4.70 -22.60 -9.76
N SER A 343 -4.19 -23.73 -9.23
CA SER A 343 -4.98 -24.73 -8.49
C SER A 343 -5.56 -24.25 -7.17
N ASN A 344 -5.08 -23.11 -6.66
CA ASN A 344 -5.56 -22.44 -5.45
C ASN A 344 -6.37 -21.18 -5.77
N ILE A 345 -6.77 -20.98 -7.02
CA ILE A 345 -7.62 -19.87 -7.45
C ILE A 345 -8.93 -20.44 -7.98
N HIS A 346 -10.05 -20.01 -7.39
CA HIS A 346 -11.39 -20.38 -7.83
C HIS A 346 -12.13 -19.14 -8.34
N LEU A 347 -12.43 -19.10 -9.64
CA LEU A 347 -13.12 -17.98 -10.29
C LEU A 347 -14.58 -18.36 -10.60
N LEU A 348 -15.53 -17.59 -10.06
CA LEU A 348 -16.95 -17.74 -10.35
C LEU A 348 -17.50 -16.44 -10.94
N THR A 349 -18.02 -16.49 -12.17
CA THR A 349 -18.61 -15.33 -12.84
C THR A 349 -20.01 -15.58 -13.36
N ASP A 350 -20.88 -14.58 -13.24
CA ASP A 350 -22.25 -14.58 -13.76
C ASP A 350 -22.97 -15.92 -13.52
N ARG A 351 -23.43 -16.60 -14.58
CA ARG A 351 -24.16 -17.87 -14.53
C ARG A 351 -23.47 -18.99 -13.75
N LYS A 352 -22.16 -18.90 -13.53
CA LYS A 352 -21.38 -19.86 -12.73
C LYS A 352 -21.42 -19.53 -11.23
N ALA A 353 -21.67 -18.28 -10.85
CA ALA A 353 -21.76 -17.81 -9.47
C ALA A 353 -23.16 -17.99 -8.85
N THR A 354 -23.75 -19.18 -8.98
CA THR A 354 -25.02 -19.53 -8.31
C THR A 354 -24.81 -19.78 -6.82
N HIS A 355 -25.87 -19.70 -6.01
CA HIS A 355 -25.82 -19.98 -4.57
C HIS A 355 -25.14 -21.32 -4.29
N SER A 356 -25.56 -22.38 -4.99
CA SER A 356 -24.98 -23.71 -4.83
C SER A 356 -23.51 -23.78 -5.21
N GLN A 357 -23.07 -23.06 -6.24
CA GLN A 357 -21.66 -23.06 -6.66
C GLN A 357 -20.78 -22.27 -5.69
N ILE A 358 -21.28 -21.15 -5.17
CA ILE A 358 -20.60 -20.38 -4.12
C ILE A 358 -20.47 -21.23 -2.84
N GLU A 359 -21.54 -21.91 -2.45
CA GLU A 359 -21.54 -22.81 -1.29
C GLU A 359 -20.55 -23.97 -1.47
N LYS A 360 -20.52 -24.62 -2.65
CA LYS A 360 -19.52 -25.64 -2.97
C LYS A 360 -18.09 -25.10 -2.95
N ALA A 361 -17.87 -23.89 -3.44
CA ALA A 361 -16.55 -23.25 -3.39
C ALA A 361 -16.06 -23.12 -1.94
N PHE A 362 -16.93 -22.69 -1.02
CA PHE A 362 -16.55 -22.50 0.39
C PHE A 362 -16.55 -23.79 1.22
N LEU A 363 -17.48 -24.71 1.00
CA LEU A 363 -17.66 -25.90 1.85
C LEU A 363 -16.97 -27.17 1.33
N GLU A 364 -16.68 -27.25 0.02
CA GLU A 364 -16.08 -28.43 -0.59
C GLU A 364 -14.71 -28.11 -1.19
N TRP A 365 -14.58 -27.06 -1.99
CA TRP A 365 -13.32 -26.74 -2.66
C TRP A 365 -12.28 -26.15 -1.69
N LEU A 366 -12.65 -25.10 -0.93
CA LEU A 366 -11.75 -24.40 -0.03
C LEU A 366 -11.12 -25.34 1.02
N PRO A 367 -11.84 -26.24 1.70
CA PRO A 367 -11.23 -27.13 2.69
C PRO A 367 -10.21 -28.13 2.13
N THR A 368 -10.15 -28.31 0.81
CA THR A 368 -9.11 -29.15 0.15
C THR A 368 -7.83 -28.38 -0.16
N ARG A 369 -7.80 -27.07 0.12
CA ARG A 369 -6.64 -26.21 -0.09
C ARG A 369 -5.75 -26.18 1.17
N PRO A 370 -4.49 -25.76 1.06
CA PRO A 370 -3.67 -25.47 2.22
C PRO A 370 -4.33 -24.42 3.12
N MET A 371 -4.62 -24.81 4.37
CA MET A 371 -5.34 -23.97 5.35
C MET A 371 -4.52 -23.70 6.61
N LYS A 372 -3.73 -24.68 7.06
CA LYS A 372 -2.88 -24.52 8.23
C LYS A 372 -1.75 -23.56 7.88
N ASP A 373 -1.70 -22.41 8.56
CA ASP A 373 -0.76 -21.32 8.31
C ASP A 373 -0.96 -20.55 6.97
N GLY A 374 -2.05 -20.84 6.23
CA GLY A 374 -2.36 -20.28 4.92
C GLY A 374 -3.16 -18.95 4.95
N ILE A 375 -3.14 -18.23 3.83
CA ILE A 375 -3.96 -17.01 3.63
C ILE A 375 -5.17 -17.37 2.78
N VAL A 376 -6.37 -16.92 3.18
CA VAL A 376 -7.58 -17.04 2.36
C VAL A 376 -8.06 -15.66 1.95
N ILE A 377 -8.16 -15.42 0.64
CA ILE A 377 -8.69 -14.16 0.09
C ILE A 377 -9.98 -14.46 -0.66
N VAL A 378 -11.06 -13.80 -0.28
CA VAL A 378 -12.34 -13.84 -0.98
C VAL A 378 -12.61 -12.46 -1.55
N TYR A 379 -12.58 -12.36 -2.88
CA TYR A 379 -12.97 -11.15 -3.60
C TYR A 379 -14.40 -11.32 -4.14
N PHE A 380 -15.28 -10.37 -3.83
CA PHE A 380 -16.66 -10.37 -4.31
C PHE A 380 -17.00 -9.02 -4.95
N SER A 381 -17.35 -9.04 -6.24
CA SER A 381 -17.85 -7.89 -6.98
C SER A 381 -19.31 -8.11 -7.39
N GLY A 382 -20.24 -7.31 -6.86
CA GLY A 382 -21.66 -7.50 -7.15
C GLY A 382 -22.63 -6.73 -6.24
N GLN A 383 -23.75 -7.38 -5.91
CA GLN A 383 -24.81 -6.83 -5.07
C GLN A 383 -24.77 -7.48 -3.68
N ALA A 384 -24.97 -6.66 -2.65
CA ALA A 384 -25.24 -7.09 -1.29
C ALA A 384 -26.56 -6.48 -0.80
N LEU A 385 -27.37 -7.31 -0.14
CA LEU A 385 -28.60 -6.90 0.51
C LEU A 385 -28.44 -6.95 2.02
N VAL A 386 -28.95 -5.92 2.69
CA VAL A 386 -28.85 -5.76 4.14
C VAL A 386 -30.23 -5.99 4.75
N SER A 387 -30.30 -6.89 5.73
CA SER A 387 -31.53 -7.15 6.48
C SER A 387 -31.88 -5.99 7.42
N PRO A 388 -33.11 -5.91 7.96
CA PRO A 388 -33.46 -4.90 8.97
C PRO A 388 -32.58 -4.94 10.24
N THR A 389 -31.91 -6.06 10.50
CA THR A 389 -30.99 -6.22 11.64
C THR A 389 -29.57 -5.78 11.34
N GLY A 390 -29.25 -5.39 10.10
CA GLY A 390 -27.91 -5.05 9.65
C GLY A 390 -27.13 -6.21 9.04
N GLU A 391 -27.65 -7.46 9.11
CA GLU A 391 -27.02 -8.64 8.52
C GLU A 391 -26.84 -8.49 7.00
N ILE A 392 -25.64 -8.79 6.52
CA ILE A 392 -25.22 -8.66 5.13
C ILE A 392 -25.39 -10.00 4.41
N MET A 393 -26.02 -9.95 3.23
CA MET A 393 -26.25 -11.10 2.38
C MET A 393 -25.80 -10.78 0.95
N LEU A 394 -24.84 -11.55 0.44
CA LEU A 394 -24.37 -11.46 -0.93
C LEU A 394 -25.43 -12.04 -1.87
N VAL A 395 -25.64 -11.40 -3.03
CA VAL A 395 -26.62 -11.87 -4.03
C VAL A 395 -25.91 -12.77 -5.04
N PRO A 396 -26.20 -14.08 -5.09
CA PRO A 396 -25.70 -14.96 -6.15
C PRO A 396 -26.43 -14.69 -7.47
N TYR A 397 -25.95 -15.28 -8.57
CA TYR A 397 -26.53 -15.11 -9.90
C TYR A 397 -28.03 -15.44 -9.92
N ASP A 398 -28.38 -16.48 -9.17
CA ASP A 398 -29.68 -17.08 -9.13
C ASP A 398 -30.50 -16.58 -7.92
N GLY A 399 -29.96 -15.62 -7.17
CA GLY A 399 -30.59 -14.96 -6.03
C GLY A 399 -31.68 -13.95 -6.43
N ALA A 400 -32.59 -13.70 -5.50
CA ALA A 400 -33.68 -12.72 -5.58
C ALA A 400 -33.74 -11.93 -4.27
N LYS A 401 -34.63 -10.94 -4.15
CA LYS A 401 -34.90 -10.21 -2.88
C LYS A 401 -35.64 -11.07 -1.83
N ALA A 402 -35.23 -12.33 -1.68
CA ALA A 402 -35.72 -13.27 -0.70
C ALA A 402 -34.52 -13.89 0.03
N ALA A 403 -34.47 -13.73 1.36
CA ALA A 403 -33.30 -14.11 2.17
C ALA A 403 -32.87 -15.58 2.04
N THR A 404 -33.77 -16.48 1.65
CA THR A 404 -33.49 -17.90 1.41
C THR A 404 -32.70 -18.17 0.14
N THR A 405 -32.61 -17.20 -0.77
CA THR A 405 -31.91 -17.30 -2.06
C THR A 405 -30.57 -16.56 -2.05
N LEU A 406 -30.25 -15.89 -0.95
CA LEU A 406 -29.06 -15.07 -0.77
C LEU A 406 -28.02 -15.82 0.07
N TYR A 407 -26.74 -15.52 -0.17
CA TYR A 407 -25.66 -16.10 0.61
C TYR A 407 -25.33 -15.18 1.80
N ARG A 408 -25.60 -15.64 3.03
CA ARG A 408 -25.33 -14.83 4.24
C ARG A 408 -23.83 -14.74 4.49
N LEU A 409 -23.33 -13.53 4.74
CA LEU A 409 -21.89 -13.33 4.99
C LEU A 409 -21.42 -14.08 6.25
N LYS A 410 -22.28 -14.17 7.27
CA LYS A 410 -22.04 -14.95 8.49
C LYS A 410 -21.78 -16.44 8.22
N SER A 411 -22.31 -17.00 7.13
CA SER A 411 -22.01 -18.37 6.72
C SER A 411 -20.56 -18.53 6.29
N LEU A 412 -20.00 -17.56 5.54
CA LEU A 412 -18.58 -17.55 5.17
C LEU A 412 -17.68 -17.45 6.40
N GLU A 413 -18.06 -16.65 7.38
CA GLU A 413 -17.28 -16.52 8.62
C GLU A 413 -17.27 -17.81 9.44
N SER A 414 -18.39 -18.53 9.47
CA SER A 414 -18.44 -19.86 10.08
C SER A 414 -17.50 -20.84 9.38
N VAL A 415 -17.30 -20.68 8.06
CA VAL A 415 -16.29 -21.43 7.30
C VAL A 415 -14.88 -21.01 7.72
N PHE A 416 -14.58 -19.71 7.78
CA PHE A 416 -13.26 -19.24 8.24
C PHE A 416 -12.94 -19.67 9.66
N ALA A 417 -13.89 -19.56 10.60
CA ALA A 417 -13.71 -20.00 11.98
C ALA A 417 -13.43 -21.51 12.08
N LYS A 418 -14.04 -22.33 11.20
CA LYS A 418 -13.80 -23.77 11.15
C LYS A 418 -12.46 -24.12 10.52
N LEU A 419 -12.06 -23.39 9.48
CA LEU A 419 -10.81 -23.63 8.75
C LEU A 419 -9.59 -23.06 9.47
N ASN A 420 -9.78 -22.01 10.27
CA ASN A 420 -8.76 -21.30 11.05
C ASN A 420 -7.49 -20.97 10.24
N PRO A 421 -7.62 -20.24 9.11
CA PRO A 421 -6.46 -19.80 8.33
C PRO A 421 -5.61 -18.83 9.15
N ARG A 422 -4.33 -18.66 8.80
CA ARG A 422 -3.46 -17.64 9.42
C ARG A 422 -4.00 -16.23 9.25
N GLN A 423 -4.62 -15.99 8.09
CA GLN A 423 -5.24 -14.72 7.76
C GLN A 423 -6.41 -14.96 6.79
N ALA A 424 -7.58 -14.44 7.12
CA ALA A 424 -8.68 -14.31 6.16
C ALA A 424 -8.81 -12.86 5.71
N ILE A 425 -9.03 -12.65 4.40
CA ILE A 425 -9.23 -11.34 3.79
C ILE A 425 -10.50 -11.42 2.94
N PHE A 426 -11.47 -10.57 3.24
CA PHE A 426 -12.68 -10.43 2.45
C PHE A 426 -12.72 -9.05 1.79
N VAL A 427 -12.76 -9.02 0.46
CA VAL A 427 -12.82 -7.79 -0.33
C VAL A 427 -14.18 -7.71 -0.99
N PHE A 428 -14.95 -6.67 -0.70
CA PHE A 428 -16.24 -6.41 -1.31
C PHE A 428 -16.21 -5.12 -2.12
N GLU A 429 -16.58 -5.25 -3.39
CA GLU A 429 -16.83 -4.15 -4.29
C GLU A 429 -18.26 -4.24 -4.84
N GLY A 430 -18.95 -3.10 -4.91
CA GLY A 430 -20.25 -3.05 -5.58
C GLY A 430 -21.30 -2.24 -4.84
N THR A 431 -22.53 -2.73 -4.85
CA THR A 431 -23.69 -2.00 -4.32
C THR A 431 -24.26 -2.70 -3.09
N ILE A 432 -24.47 -1.91 -2.03
CA ILE A 432 -25.09 -2.32 -0.78
C ILE A 432 -26.45 -1.63 -0.72
N SER A 433 -27.52 -2.41 -0.61
CA SER A 433 -28.88 -1.88 -0.49
C SER A 433 -29.68 -2.64 0.55
N SER A 434 -30.76 -2.04 1.04
CA SER A 434 -31.68 -2.73 1.94
C SER A 434 -32.43 -3.83 1.18
N ILE A 435 -32.68 -4.97 1.83
CA ILE A 435 -33.58 -6.00 1.29
C ILE A 435 -35.03 -5.49 1.18
N GLN A 436 -35.39 -4.47 1.99
CA GLN A 436 -36.68 -3.78 1.95
C GLN A 436 -36.58 -2.53 1.08
N ASP A 437 -37.51 -2.34 0.14
CA ASP A 437 -37.50 -1.20 -0.79
C ASP A 437 -37.69 0.16 -0.11
N ASN A 438 -38.33 0.20 1.07
CA ASN A 438 -38.53 1.41 1.88
C ASN A 438 -38.47 1.06 3.38
N PRO A 439 -37.27 0.90 3.96
CA PRO A 439 -37.15 0.56 5.37
C PRO A 439 -37.69 1.71 6.24
N LYS A 440 -38.47 1.39 7.27
CA LYS A 440 -39.04 2.38 8.21
C LYS A 440 -37.98 3.00 9.14
N THR A 441 -36.85 2.33 9.29
CA THR A 441 -35.72 2.71 10.13
C THR A 441 -34.45 2.75 9.30
N SER A 442 -33.51 3.63 9.65
CA SER A 442 -32.18 3.59 9.06
C SER A 442 -31.53 2.24 9.35
N VAL A 443 -31.02 1.58 8.32
CA VAL A 443 -30.33 0.28 8.43
C VAL A 443 -28.85 0.51 8.17
N THR A 444 -28.03 0.13 9.14
CA THR A 444 -26.57 0.16 9.01
C THR A 444 -26.05 -1.24 8.69
N PRO A 445 -25.31 -1.43 7.59
CA PRO A 445 -24.66 -2.71 7.30
C PRO A 445 -23.65 -3.06 8.39
N GLN A 446 -23.76 -4.27 8.94
CA GLN A 446 -22.86 -4.77 9.97
C GLN A 446 -21.76 -5.62 9.32
N TRP A 447 -20.64 -4.97 9.02
CA TRP A 447 -19.42 -5.61 8.55
C TRP A 447 -18.55 -6.15 9.69
N GLU A 448 -18.72 -5.60 10.89
CA GLU A 448 -18.09 -6.07 12.13
C GLU A 448 -18.85 -7.32 12.61
N LEU A 449 -18.24 -8.47 12.41
CA LEU A 449 -18.77 -9.75 12.81
C LEU A 449 -17.67 -10.56 13.50
N TYR A 450 -18.05 -11.62 14.22
CA TYR A 450 -17.17 -12.40 15.09
C TYR A 450 -15.94 -12.99 14.36
N GLY A 451 -14.73 -12.71 14.88
CA GLY A 451 -13.46 -13.28 14.41
C GLY A 451 -12.37 -12.23 14.22
N ASP A 452 -11.43 -12.15 15.17
CA ASP A 452 -10.37 -11.12 15.22
C ASP A 452 -9.38 -11.20 14.04
N GLU A 453 -9.33 -12.34 13.34
CA GLU A 453 -8.33 -12.65 12.29
C GLU A 453 -8.86 -12.43 10.86
N THR A 454 -10.04 -11.83 10.67
CA THR A 454 -10.57 -11.51 9.33
C THR A 454 -10.48 -10.03 9.04
N ILE A 455 -9.70 -9.64 8.03
CA ILE A 455 -9.67 -8.27 7.51
C ILE A 455 -10.68 -8.12 6.37
N ARG A 456 -11.45 -7.04 6.40
CA ARG A 456 -12.48 -6.73 5.40
C ARG A 456 -12.14 -5.43 4.70
N LEU A 457 -12.06 -5.44 3.37
CA LEU A 457 -11.90 -4.25 2.55
C LEU A 457 -13.21 -4.01 1.80
N ILE A 458 -13.96 -3.00 2.22
CA ILE A 458 -15.31 -2.72 1.69
C ILE A 458 -15.24 -1.42 0.90
N ALA A 459 -15.64 -1.46 -0.37
CA ALA A 459 -15.44 -0.33 -1.27
C ALA A 459 -16.30 0.90 -1.00
N VAL A 460 -17.41 0.75 -0.27
CA VAL A 460 -18.36 1.83 0.06
C VAL A 460 -18.74 1.79 1.54
N GLU A 461 -18.97 2.97 2.11
CA GLU A 461 -19.47 3.16 3.46
C GLU A 461 -21.01 3.15 3.47
N GLY A 462 -21.61 2.33 4.35
CA GLY A 462 -23.05 2.28 4.52
C GLY A 462 -23.82 1.70 3.33
N LEU A 463 -25.06 2.14 3.11
CA LEU A 463 -25.84 1.80 1.92
C LEU A 463 -25.41 2.71 0.77
N GLY A 464 -25.11 2.13 -0.38
CA GLY A 464 -24.59 2.90 -1.51
C GLY A 464 -24.08 2.03 -2.64
N LYS A 465 -23.66 2.69 -3.71
CA LYS A 465 -23.08 2.05 -4.91
C LYS A 465 -21.64 2.55 -5.09
N GLY A 466 -20.70 1.63 -5.27
CA GLY A 466 -19.35 1.95 -5.77
C GLY A 466 -19.41 2.50 -7.20
N PHE A 467 -18.55 3.46 -7.51
CA PHE A 467 -18.51 4.06 -8.85
C PHE A 467 -17.98 3.08 -9.88
N ASP A 468 -18.51 3.15 -11.10
CA ASP A 468 -17.96 2.47 -12.27
C ASP A 468 -17.05 3.46 -13.01
N ASP A 469 -15.79 3.11 -13.27
CA ASP A 469 -14.89 3.87 -14.12
C ASP A 469 -15.08 3.43 -15.58
N GLU A 470 -15.82 4.21 -16.36
CA GLU A 470 -16.15 3.88 -17.75
C GLU A 470 -14.93 3.94 -18.68
N THR A 471 -13.91 4.75 -18.34
CA THR A 471 -12.68 4.87 -19.12
C THR A 471 -11.88 3.57 -19.05
N HIS A 472 -11.69 3.06 -17.83
CA HIS A 472 -10.91 1.86 -17.58
C HIS A 472 -11.77 0.59 -17.61
N ARG A 473 -13.11 0.72 -17.65
CA ARG A 473 -14.07 -0.38 -17.69
C ARG A 473 -13.93 -1.35 -16.52
N HIS A 474 -13.82 -0.78 -15.33
CA HIS A 474 -13.72 -1.47 -14.03
C HIS A 474 -14.55 -0.74 -12.97
N GLY A 475 -14.81 -1.39 -11.85
CA GLY A 475 -15.20 -0.64 -10.64
C GLY A 475 -14.07 0.28 -10.21
N LEU A 476 -14.39 1.50 -9.76
CA LEU A 476 -13.39 2.48 -9.35
C LEU A 476 -12.49 1.93 -8.23
N PHE A 477 -13.09 1.24 -7.26
CA PHE A 477 -12.31 0.60 -6.20
C PHE A 477 -11.43 -0.52 -6.74
N THR A 478 -11.97 -1.39 -7.60
CA THR A 478 -11.18 -2.48 -8.20
C THR A 478 -10.03 -1.95 -9.04
N TYR A 479 -10.24 -0.90 -9.84
CA TYR A 479 -9.20 -0.27 -10.64
C TYR A 479 -8.03 0.18 -9.77
N TYR A 480 -8.31 0.88 -8.65
CA TYR A 480 -7.24 1.29 -7.72
C TYR A 480 -6.68 0.14 -6.89
N LEU A 481 -7.47 -0.89 -6.57
CA LEU A 481 -6.95 -2.10 -5.94
C LEU A 481 -5.90 -2.76 -6.84
N LEU A 482 -6.20 -2.91 -8.13
CA LEU A 482 -5.30 -3.51 -9.11
C LEU A 482 -4.04 -2.65 -9.32
N ARG A 483 -4.17 -1.32 -9.41
CA ARG A 483 -3.00 -0.41 -9.41
C ARG A 483 -2.11 -0.58 -8.17
N GLY A 484 -2.73 -0.65 -7.00
CA GLY A 484 -2.01 -0.90 -5.75
C GLY A 484 -1.28 -2.25 -5.77
N LEU A 485 -1.98 -3.32 -6.15
CA LEU A 485 -1.40 -4.68 -6.24
C LEU A 485 -0.31 -4.79 -7.31
N ARG A 486 -0.34 -3.94 -8.34
CA ARG A 486 0.72 -3.84 -9.35
C ARG A 486 1.99 -3.24 -8.76
N GLY A 487 1.87 -2.28 -7.86
CA GLY A 487 3.05 -1.71 -7.20
C GLY A 487 2.87 -0.31 -6.63
N GLU A 488 1.84 0.42 -7.04
CA GLU A 488 1.66 1.81 -6.60
C GLU A 488 1.36 1.95 -5.10
N ALA A 489 1.01 0.84 -4.44
CA ALA A 489 0.84 0.79 -3.00
C ALA A 489 2.15 0.53 -2.23
N ASP A 490 3.26 0.15 -2.89
CA ASP A 490 4.58 -0.03 -2.27
C ASP A 490 5.15 1.35 -1.87
N THR A 491 4.75 1.82 -0.69
CA THR A 491 5.04 3.17 -0.20
C THR A 491 6.43 3.27 0.44
N ASN A 492 6.96 2.14 0.92
CA ASN A 492 8.29 2.07 1.51
C ASN A 492 9.37 1.67 0.47
N HIS A 493 8.96 1.33 -0.75
CA HIS A 493 9.79 0.93 -1.89
C HIS A 493 10.69 -0.28 -1.58
N ASP A 494 10.16 -1.27 -0.86
CA ASP A 494 10.87 -2.52 -0.53
C ASP A 494 10.66 -3.64 -1.57
N GLY A 495 9.84 -3.37 -2.59
CA GLY A 495 9.51 -4.28 -3.67
C GLY A 495 8.38 -5.25 -3.33
N THR A 496 7.74 -5.10 -2.17
CA THR A 496 6.58 -5.87 -1.75
C THR A 496 5.39 -4.95 -1.56
N VAL A 497 4.19 -5.48 -1.79
CA VAL A 497 2.94 -4.76 -1.52
C VAL A 497 2.19 -5.54 -0.46
N THR A 498 2.04 -4.91 0.69
CA THR A 498 1.40 -5.50 1.87
C THR A 498 -0.09 -5.15 1.96
N LEU A 499 -0.84 -5.89 2.79
CA LEU A 499 -2.24 -5.61 3.06
C LEU A 499 -2.46 -4.24 3.70
N GLY A 500 -1.56 -3.82 4.60
CA GLY A 500 -1.59 -2.49 5.21
C GLY A 500 -1.45 -1.38 4.17
N GLU A 501 -0.52 -1.55 3.24
CA GLU A 501 -0.28 -0.63 2.12
C GLU A 501 -1.45 -0.56 1.15
N ILE A 502 -1.98 -1.70 0.71
CA ILE A 502 -3.19 -1.74 -0.11
C ILE A 502 -4.33 -1.02 0.58
N GLY A 503 -4.51 -1.26 1.88
CA GLY A 503 -5.51 -0.59 2.69
C GLY A 503 -5.37 0.94 2.65
N GLY A 504 -4.18 1.45 2.95
CA GLY A 504 -3.88 2.89 2.87
C GLY A 504 -4.12 3.46 1.48
N PHE A 505 -3.62 2.77 0.46
CA PHE A 505 -3.67 3.17 -0.94
C PHE A 505 -5.10 3.30 -1.46
N VAL A 506 -5.93 2.26 -1.33
CA VAL A 506 -7.29 2.29 -1.88
C VAL A 506 -8.16 3.31 -1.15
N ARG A 507 -8.00 3.47 0.18
CA ARG A 507 -8.73 4.50 0.95
C ARG A 507 -8.42 5.90 0.45
N GLN A 508 -7.16 6.18 0.13
CA GLN A 508 -6.73 7.50 -0.34
C GLN A 508 -7.14 7.73 -1.80
N LYS A 509 -6.75 6.81 -2.70
CA LYS A 509 -6.86 7.00 -4.15
C LYS A 509 -8.31 6.93 -4.63
N VAL A 510 -9.13 6.03 -4.08
CA VAL A 510 -10.56 5.95 -4.43
C VAL A 510 -11.30 7.18 -3.97
N ALA A 511 -11.06 7.68 -2.75
CA ALA A 511 -11.70 8.89 -2.24
C ALA A 511 -11.32 10.12 -3.07
N TRP A 512 -10.04 10.25 -3.45
CA TRP A 512 -9.58 11.32 -4.32
C TRP A 512 -10.19 11.22 -5.71
N ALA A 513 -10.08 10.05 -6.37
CA ALA A 513 -10.52 9.87 -7.74
C ALA A 513 -12.03 10.03 -7.87
N SER A 514 -12.78 9.52 -6.88
CA SER A 514 -14.23 9.68 -6.86
C SER A 514 -14.63 11.15 -6.76
N LYS A 515 -13.97 11.92 -5.87
CA LYS A 515 -14.22 13.35 -5.72
C LYS A 515 -13.89 14.12 -7.00
N SER A 516 -12.76 13.83 -7.63
CA SER A 516 -12.28 14.52 -8.82
C SER A 516 -13.12 14.19 -10.07
N LYS A 517 -13.47 12.91 -10.28
CA LYS A 517 -14.17 12.45 -11.49
C LYS A 517 -15.70 12.56 -11.38
N PHE A 518 -16.27 12.37 -10.18
CA PHE A 518 -17.73 12.26 -9.99
C PHE A 518 -18.30 13.31 -9.02
N SER A 519 -17.50 14.27 -8.54
CA SER A 519 -17.89 15.30 -7.57
C SER A 519 -18.41 14.79 -6.21
N SER A 520 -18.34 13.47 -5.98
CA SER A 520 -18.83 12.77 -4.78
C SER A 520 -17.75 11.81 -4.26
N VAL A 521 -17.69 11.59 -2.95
CA VAL A 521 -16.64 10.79 -2.33
C VAL A 521 -17.14 9.36 -2.10
N GLN A 522 -16.47 8.40 -2.73
CA GLN A 522 -16.53 6.99 -2.33
C GLN A 522 -15.46 6.75 -1.26
N ARG A 523 -15.87 6.27 -0.08
CA ARG A 523 -14.98 6.01 1.06
C ARG A 523 -14.86 4.50 1.30
N PRO A 524 -13.77 3.86 0.86
CA PRO A 524 -13.50 2.48 1.25
C PRO A 524 -13.24 2.36 2.76
N LEU A 525 -13.67 1.24 3.33
CA LEU A 525 -13.48 0.87 4.72
C LEU A 525 -12.54 -0.33 4.82
N ILE A 526 -11.73 -0.34 5.88
CA ILE A 526 -10.94 -1.50 6.30
C ILE A 526 -11.38 -1.84 7.71
N ILE A 527 -11.79 -3.09 7.91
CA ILE A 527 -12.41 -3.53 9.16
C ILE A 527 -11.76 -4.84 9.63
N PRO A 528 -11.14 -4.87 10.82
CA PRO A 528 -10.82 -3.70 11.66
C PRO A 528 -9.82 -2.76 10.95
N LEU A 529 -9.71 -1.52 11.45
CA LEU A 529 -8.69 -0.60 10.96
C LEU A 529 -7.30 -1.14 11.31
N LEU A 530 -6.48 -1.39 10.29
CA LEU A 530 -5.10 -1.85 10.46
C LEU A 530 -4.22 -0.76 11.07
N LYS A 531 -3.47 -1.13 12.11
CA LYS A 531 -2.39 -0.34 12.70
C LYS A 531 -1.05 -0.80 12.14
N PRO A 532 -0.01 0.06 12.18
CA PRO A 532 1.32 -0.30 11.69
C PRO A 532 1.91 -1.56 12.33
N ASP A 533 1.62 -1.83 13.60
CA ASP A 533 2.17 -2.98 14.34
C ASP A 533 1.30 -4.25 14.25
N ASP A 534 0.18 -4.21 13.52
CA ASP A 534 -0.70 -5.36 13.36
C ASP A 534 -0.06 -6.37 12.40
N LYS A 535 0.09 -7.64 12.81
CA LYS A 535 0.62 -8.71 11.93
C LYS A 535 -0.11 -8.86 10.61
N ALA A 536 -1.39 -8.49 10.57
CA ALA A 536 -2.20 -8.50 9.36
C ALA A 536 -1.75 -7.43 8.35
N ALA A 537 -1.21 -6.30 8.82
CA ALA A 537 -0.68 -5.25 7.95
C ALA A 537 0.52 -5.74 7.13
N ASP A 538 1.39 -6.57 7.71
CA ASP A 538 2.59 -7.15 7.08
C ASP A 538 2.30 -8.30 6.10
N VAL A 539 1.02 -8.66 5.89
CA VAL A 539 0.67 -9.73 4.96
C VAL A 539 0.99 -9.30 3.53
N VAL A 540 2.03 -9.89 2.95
CA VAL A 540 2.43 -9.67 1.56
C VAL A 540 1.36 -10.23 0.61
N LEU A 541 0.83 -9.39 -0.26
CA LEU A 541 -0.21 -9.76 -1.24
C LEU A 541 0.39 -9.97 -2.63
N THR A 542 1.28 -9.08 -3.03
CA THR A 542 2.02 -9.15 -4.29
C THR A 542 3.45 -8.69 -4.05
N THR A 543 4.34 -9.05 -4.97
CA THR A 543 5.64 -8.40 -5.07
C THR A 543 5.76 -7.78 -6.43
N LEU A 544 6.49 -6.67 -6.49
CA LEU A 544 6.98 -6.20 -7.78
C LEU A 544 7.78 -7.33 -8.41
N PRO A 545 7.75 -7.49 -9.75
CA PRO A 545 8.71 -8.30 -10.46
C PRO A 545 10.12 -7.74 -10.15
N SER A 546 10.72 -8.20 -9.05
CA SER A 546 12.16 -8.12 -8.86
C SER A 546 12.72 -8.85 -10.05
N LEU A 547 13.42 -8.14 -10.92
CA LEU A 547 13.91 -8.73 -12.15
C LEU A 547 15.02 -9.73 -11.77
N ALA A 548 14.62 -10.98 -11.52
CA ALA A 548 15.43 -12.14 -11.16
C ALA A 548 16.66 -11.86 -10.26
N ALA A 549 16.48 -12.00 -8.94
CA ALA A 549 17.56 -12.35 -8.02
C ALA A 549 17.18 -13.64 -7.28
N THR A 550 18.01 -14.67 -7.43
CA THR A 550 17.79 -16.03 -6.92
C THR A 550 18.25 -16.22 -5.48
N GLU A 551 18.65 -15.15 -4.79
CA GLU A 551 19.19 -15.21 -3.44
C GLU A 551 18.47 -14.19 -2.55
N ALA A 552 17.94 -14.67 -1.42
CA ALA A 552 17.53 -13.81 -0.32
C ALA A 552 18.80 -13.20 0.32
N PRO A 553 18.74 -11.95 0.82
CA PRO A 553 19.84 -11.33 1.55
C PRO A 553 20.34 -12.18 2.72
#